data_AF-A0A5B2X880-F1
#
_entry.id   AF-A0A5B2X880-F1
#
_cell.length_a   1.000
_cell.length_b   1.000
_cell.length_c   1.000
_cell.angle_alpha   90.00
_cell.angle_beta   90.00
_cell.angle_gamma   90.00
#
_symmetry.space_group_name_H-M   'P 1'
#
loop_
_entity.id
_entity.type
_entity.pdbx_description
1 polymer ?
#
loop_
_entity_poly.entity_id
_entity_poly.type
_entity_poly.pdbx_seq_one_letter_code
_entity_poly.pdbx_strand_id
1 'polypeptide(L)'
;MSDERARLRWPRRLVTALLLAETLTLTFPALLGVFADPPPFAPRPTILDWQRQGVLIATSTVLLVVAAAAMAVLWLRPRSASWLVTYAAAHAATLGLAWAHGMPILALVAGVSLLSVSASMLWCRYRCSLT
;
A
#
# COMPACT_ATOMS: atom_id res chain seq x y z
N MET A 1 17.89 16.46 -20.64
CA MET A 1 17.77 16.25 -19.17
C MET A 1 16.43 16.71 -18.57
N SER A 2 15.71 17.68 -19.16
CA SER A 2 14.38 18.13 -18.68
C SER A 2 13.26 17.10 -18.91
N ASP A 3 13.33 16.37 -20.02
CA ASP A 3 12.29 15.44 -20.47
C ASP A 3 12.22 14.14 -19.63
N GLU A 4 13.36 13.70 -19.10
CA GLU A 4 13.48 12.50 -18.24
C GLU A 4 12.87 12.73 -16.85
N ARG A 5 13.02 13.95 -16.29
CA ARG A 5 12.35 14.35 -15.03
C ARG A 5 10.83 14.47 -15.22
N ALA A 6 10.36 14.82 -16.42
CA ALA A 6 8.93 14.84 -16.72
C ALA A 6 8.32 13.43 -16.69
N ARG A 7 9.04 12.44 -17.26
CA ARG A 7 8.58 11.04 -17.31
C ARG A 7 8.48 10.38 -15.93
N LEU A 8 9.41 10.66 -15.03
CA LEU A 8 9.40 10.09 -13.66
C LEU A 8 8.48 10.82 -12.67
N ARG A 9 7.95 11.99 -13.02
CA ARG A 9 7.00 12.73 -12.17
C ARG A 9 5.66 12.00 -12.03
N TRP A 10 5.22 11.32 -13.10
CA TRP A 10 3.91 10.67 -13.09
C TRP A 10 3.87 9.42 -12.19
N PRO A 11 4.83 8.47 -12.30
CA PRO A 11 4.89 7.33 -11.38
C PRO A 11 5.04 7.73 -9.92
N ARG A 12 5.82 8.78 -9.63
CA ARG A 12 6.00 9.28 -8.26
C ARG A 12 4.68 9.73 -7.63
N ARG A 13 3.89 10.55 -8.34
CA ARG A 13 2.58 11.01 -7.86
C ARG A 13 1.60 9.85 -7.68
N LEU A 14 1.59 8.90 -8.62
CA LEU A 14 0.72 7.73 -8.55
C LEU A 14 1.05 6.85 -7.35
N VAL A 15 2.33 6.54 -7.12
CA VAL A 15 2.78 5.76 -5.95
C VAL A 15 2.47 6.49 -4.64
N THR A 16 2.68 7.81 -4.56
CA THR A 16 2.33 8.60 -3.36
C THR A 16 0.82 8.57 -3.08
N ALA A 17 0.00 8.74 -4.11
CA ALA A 17 -1.45 8.72 -3.98
C ALA A 17 -1.96 7.35 -3.50
N LEU A 18 -1.40 6.26 -4.03
CA LEU A 18 -1.74 4.89 -3.61
C LEU A 18 -1.32 4.62 -2.15
N LEU A 19 -0.12 5.05 -1.75
CA LEU A 19 0.32 4.95 -0.35
C LEU A 19 -0.58 5.75 0.61
N LEU A 20 -1.00 6.95 0.21
CA LEU A 20 -1.95 7.75 0.99
C LEU A 20 -3.30 7.04 1.09
N ALA A 21 -3.79 6.45 0.00
CA ALA A 21 -5.02 5.67 0.01
C ALA A 21 -4.91 4.46 0.94
N GLU A 22 -3.81 3.69 0.91
CA GLU A 22 -3.58 2.58 1.84
C GLU A 22 -3.55 3.03 3.30
N THR A 23 -2.85 4.15 3.57
CA THR A 23 -2.77 4.72 4.93
C THR A 23 -4.15 5.14 5.42
N LEU A 24 -4.95 5.77 4.56
CA LEU A 24 -6.33 6.12 4.88
C LEU A 24 -7.19 4.87 5.10
N THR A 25 -7.05 3.85 4.26
CA THR A 25 -7.83 2.61 4.38
C THR A 25 -7.54 1.87 5.70
N LEU A 26 -6.30 1.94 6.18
CA LEU A 26 -5.89 1.36 7.46
C LEU A 26 -6.30 2.18 8.69
N THR A 27 -6.25 3.51 8.58
CA THR A 27 -6.59 4.41 9.70
C THR A 27 -8.07 4.71 9.81
N PHE A 28 -8.84 4.61 8.70
CA PHE A 28 -10.26 4.92 8.65
C PHE A 28 -11.13 4.04 9.58
N PRO A 29 -10.94 2.70 9.65
CA PRO A 29 -11.67 1.87 10.62
C PRO A 29 -11.35 2.22 12.07
N ALA A 30 -10.09 2.57 12.36
CA ALA A 30 -9.67 3.00 13.69
C ALA A 30 -10.31 4.34 14.06
N LEU A 31 -10.38 5.28 13.12
CA LEU A 31 -11.06 6.57 13.30
C LEU A 31 -12.57 6.37 13.49
N LEU A 32 -13.22 5.58 12.63
CA LEU A 32 -14.64 5.28 12.77
C LEU A 32 -14.95 4.56 14.08
N GLY A 33 -14.11 3.63 14.53
CA GLY A 33 -14.29 2.94 15.81
C GLY A 33 -14.14 3.84 17.05
N VAL A 34 -13.46 4.99 16.92
CA VAL A 34 -13.33 6.00 17.98
C VAL A 34 -14.56 6.92 18.04
N PHE A 35 -15.21 7.18 16.90
CA PHE A 35 -16.32 8.13 16.81
C PHE A 35 -17.71 7.49 16.67
N ALA A 36 -17.79 6.19 16.38
CA ALA A 36 -19.05 5.47 16.28
C ALA A 36 -19.40 4.85 17.64
N ASP A 37 -20.56 5.24 18.18
CA ASP A 37 -21.16 4.50 19.28
C ASP A 37 -21.46 3.07 18.81
N PRO A 38 -21.03 2.03 19.56
CA PRO A 38 -21.37 0.67 19.21
C PRO A 38 -22.90 0.50 19.24
N PRO A 39 -23.50 -0.15 18.23
CA PRO A 39 -24.93 -0.36 18.24
C PRO A 39 -25.31 -1.19 19.48
N PRO A 40 -26.47 -0.92 20.12
CA PRO A 40 -26.83 -1.48 21.42
C PRO A 40 -26.94 -3.01 21.44
N PHE A 41 -26.94 -3.66 20.28
CA PHE A 41 -27.04 -5.11 20.11
C PHE A 41 -25.82 -5.74 19.41
N ALA A 42 -24.71 -5.02 19.23
CA ALA A 42 -23.50 -5.66 18.71
C ALA A 42 -22.95 -6.67 19.72
N PRO A 43 -22.57 -7.89 19.30
CA PRO A 43 -21.83 -8.80 20.15
C PRO A 43 -20.56 -8.11 20.63
N ARG A 44 -20.30 -8.14 21.95
CA ARG A 44 -19.08 -7.55 22.52
C ARG A 44 -17.87 -8.27 21.91
N PRO A 45 -16.92 -7.54 21.31
CA PRO A 45 -15.70 -8.15 20.79
C PRO A 45 -14.93 -8.82 21.92
N THR A 46 -14.45 -10.04 21.66
CA THR A 46 -13.65 -10.78 22.63
C THR A 46 -12.22 -10.24 22.67
N ILE A 47 -11.48 -10.54 23.75
CA ILE A 47 -10.05 -10.18 23.85
C ILE A 47 -9.25 -10.74 22.67
N LEU A 48 -9.63 -11.91 22.17
CA LEU A 48 -8.99 -12.56 21.02
C LEU A 48 -9.22 -11.77 19.71
N ASP A 49 -10.42 -11.19 19.54
CA ASP A 49 -10.75 -10.36 18.37
C ASP A 49 -9.92 -9.07 18.36
N TRP A 50 -9.76 -8.45 19.54
CA TRP A 50 -8.90 -7.28 19.71
C TRP A 50 -7.43 -7.59 19.42
N GLN A 51 -6.93 -8.74 19.87
CA GLN A 51 -5.56 -9.17 19.57
C GLN A 51 -5.35 -9.40 18.07
N ARG A 52 -6.28 -10.08 17.39
CA ARG A 52 -6.21 -10.31 15.93
C ARG A 52 -6.23 -9.00 15.15
N GLN A 53 -7.10 -8.06 15.51
CA GLN A 53 -7.14 -6.74 14.90
C GLN A 53 -5.85 -5.94 15.17
N GLY A 54 -5.32 -5.99 16.39
CA GLY A 54 -4.07 -5.33 16.75
C GLY A 54 -2.87 -5.84 15.95
N VAL A 55 -2.74 -7.17 15.81
CA VAL A 55 -1.67 -7.78 15.01
C VAL A 55 -1.80 -7.41 13.53
N LEU A 56 -3.02 -7.38 12.99
CA LEU A 56 -3.27 -6.94 11.62
C LEU A 56 -2.84 -5.50 11.39
N ILE A 57 -3.28 -4.57 12.24
CA ILE A 57 -2.93 -3.17 12.13
C ILE A 57 -1.40 -3.00 12.24
N ALA A 58 -0.77 -3.66 13.21
CA ALA A 58 0.69 -3.59 13.39
C ALA A 58 1.44 -4.12 12.16
N THR A 59 1.06 -5.29 11.66
CA THR A 59 1.72 -5.93 10.50
C THR A 59 1.51 -5.11 9.23
N SER A 60 0.30 -4.62 8.99
CA SER A 60 0.00 -3.74 7.86
C SER A 60 0.76 -2.42 7.95
N THR A 61 0.91 -1.84 9.14
CA THR A 61 1.69 -0.60 9.36
C THR A 61 3.17 -0.83 9.04
N VAL A 62 3.75 -1.95 9.49
CA VAL A 62 5.13 -2.31 9.15
C VAL A 62 5.30 -2.46 7.64
N LEU A 63 4.38 -3.15 6.95
CA LEU A 63 4.43 -3.30 5.50
C LEU A 63 4.29 -1.95 4.77
N LEU A 64 3.50 -1.02 5.30
CA LEU A 64 3.37 0.34 4.78
C LEU A 64 4.66 1.15 4.96
N VAL A 65 5.32 1.02 6.11
CA VAL A 65 6.63 1.63 6.37
C VAL A 65 7.68 1.07 5.42
N VAL A 66 7.69 -0.24 5.18
CA VAL A 66 8.59 -0.89 4.21
C VAL A 66 8.31 -0.37 2.78
N ALA A 67 7.04 -0.23 2.40
CA ALA A 67 6.66 0.34 1.11
C ALA A 67 7.08 1.81 0.97
N ALA A 68 6.91 2.62 2.03
CA ALA A 68 7.35 4.01 2.07
C ALA A 68 8.89 4.14 2.00
N ALA A 69 9.62 3.25 2.67
CA ALA A 69 11.08 3.20 2.59
C ALA A 69 11.56 2.82 1.18
N ALA A 70 10.90 1.86 0.52
CA ALA A 70 11.17 1.55 -0.89
C ALA A 70 10.89 2.76 -1.79
N MET A 71 9.86 3.55 -1.46
CA MET A 71 9.60 4.82 -2.13
C MET A 71 10.76 5.81 -1.98
N ALA A 72 11.36 5.94 -0.80
CA ALA A 72 12.53 6.80 -0.60
C ALA A 72 13.70 6.40 -1.53
N VAL A 73 13.88 5.11 -1.78
CA VAL A 73 14.88 4.60 -2.75
C VAL A 73 14.54 5.01 -4.18
N LEU A 74 13.26 5.05 -4.59
CA LEU A 74 12.83 5.59 -5.89
C LEU A 74 13.16 7.10 -6.02
N TRP A 75 13.07 7.86 -4.93
CA TRP A 75 13.44 9.28 -4.94
C TRP A 75 14.95 9.49 -5.08
N LEU A 76 15.73 8.71 -4.33
CA LEU A 76 17.19 8.82 -4.26
C LEU A 76 17.92 8.17 -5.45
N ARG A 77 17.41 7.04 -5.96
CA ARG A 77 18.03 6.25 -7.03
C ARG A 77 17.00 5.78 -8.06
N PRO A 78 16.42 6.71 -8.86
CA PRO A 78 15.33 6.39 -9.80
C PRO A 78 15.74 5.42 -10.93
N ARG A 79 17.04 5.28 -11.22
CA ARG A 79 17.55 4.31 -12.20
C ARG A 79 17.60 2.87 -11.69
N SER A 80 17.63 2.66 -10.37
CA SER A 80 17.63 1.31 -9.81
C SER A 80 16.23 0.74 -9.86
N ALA A 81 16.06 -0.47 -10.38
CA ALA A 81 14.79 -1.20 -10.30
C ALA A 81 14.64 -1.99 -8.98
N SER A 82 15.66 -1.98 -8.10
CA SER A 82 15.67 -2.81 -6.89
C SER A 82 14.53 -2.47 -5.92
N TRP A 83 14.08 -1.22 -5.88
CA TRP A 83 12.98 -0.79 -5.01
C TRP A 83 11.63 -1.40 -5.41
N LEU A 84 11.46 -1.80 -6.68
CA LEU A 84 10.24 -2.46 -7.15
C LEU A 84 10.03 -3.80 -6.49
N VAL A 85 11.12 -4.55 -6.25
CA VAL A 85 11.04 -5.87 -5.62
C VAL A 85 10.54 -5.72 -4.18
N THR A 86 11.11 -4.79 -3.42
CA THR A 86 10.68 -4.51 -2.04
C THR A 86 9.26 -3.97 -1.97
N TYR A 87 8.89 -3.07 -2.90
CA TYR A 87 7.53 -2.55 -3.00
C TYR A 87 6.52 -3.67 -3.31
N ALA A 88 6.82 -4.49 -4.32
CA ALA A 88 5.93 -5.56 -4.76
C ALA A 88 5.77 -6.64 -3.68
N ALA A 89 6.87 -7.03 -3.03
CA ALA A 89 6.85 -8.01 -1.95
C ALA A 89 6.01 -7.52 -0.76
N ALA A 90 6.16 -6.24 -0.37
CA ALA A 90 5.37 -5.66 0.72
C ALA A 90 3.87 -5.69 0.41
N HIS A 91 3.46 -5.29 -0.80
CA HIS A 91 2.04 -5.28 -1.19
C HIS A 91 1.46 -6.68 -1.39
N ALA A 92 2.25 -7.63 -1.91
CA ALA A 92 1.84 -9.03 -2.00
C ALA A 92 1.63 -9.65 -0.60
N ALA A 93 2.51 -9.32 0.36
CA ALA A 93 2.34 -9.73 1.75
C ALA A 93 1.08 -9.09 2.37
N THR A 94 0.84 -7.79 2.15
CA THR A 94 -0.37 -7.11 2.62
C THR A 94 -1.63 -7.71 2.02
N LEU A 95 -1.62 -8.03 0.72
CA LEU A 95 -2.72 -8.70 0.02
C LEU A 95 -3.02 -10.07 0.65
N GLY A 96 -2.00 -10.91 0.84
CA GLY A 96 -2.14 -12.23 1.45
C GLY A 96 -2.68 -12.17 2.88
N LEU A 97 -2.17 -11.21 3.67
CA LEU A 97 -2.64 -10.97 5.03
C LEU A 97 -4.10 -10.50 5.04
N ALA A 98 -4.45 -9.53 4.19
CA ALA A 98 -5.81 -9.03 4.09
C ALA A 98 -6.80 -10.12 3.65
N TRP A 99 -6.40 -11.00 2.73
CA TRP A 99 -7.20 -12.15 2.31
C TRP A 99 -7.42 -13.15 3.45
N ALA A 100 -6.35 -13.54 4.16
CA ALA A 100 -6.41 -14.49 5.27
C ALA A 100 -7.30 -14.01 6.43
N HIS A 101 -7.43 -12.69 6.58
CA HIS A 101 -8.21 -12.06 7.65
C HIS A 101 -9.56 -11.48 7.20
N GLY A 102 -10.00 -11.78 5.97
CA GLY A 102 -11.32 -11.36 5.49
C GLY A 102 -11.49 -9.85 5.38
N MET A 103 -10.42 -9.12 5.02
CA MET A 103 -10.42 -7.67 4.82
C MET A 103 -10.42 -7.33 3.33
N PRO A 104 -11.58 -7.43 2.63
CA PRO A 104 -11.63 -7.33 1.17
C PRO A 104 -11.19 -5.96 0.65
N ILE A 105 -11.46 -4.88 1.40
CA ILE A 105 -11.07 -3.52 1.01
C ILE A 105 -9.55 -3.38 1.03
N LEU A 106 -8.90 -3.82 2.11
CA LEU A 106 -7.44 -3.77 2.23
C LEU A 106 -6.76 -4.64 1.16
N ALA A 107 -7.32 -5.82 0.88
CA ALA A 107 -6.84 -6.68 -0.19
C ALA A 107 -6.98 -5.99 -1.57
N LEU A 108 -8.13 -5.38 -1.86
CA LEU A 108 -8.35 -4.64 -3.10
C LEU A 108 -7.35 -3.51 -3.28
N VAL A 109 -7.15 -2.68 -2.26
CA VAL A 109 -6.22 -1.56 -2.33
C VAL A 109 -4.79 -2.07 -2.53
N ALA A 110 -4.32 -3.03 -1.73
CA ALA A 110 -2.98 -3.60 -1.87
C ALA A 110 -2.75 -4.23 -3.26
N GLY A 111 -3.75 -4.93 -3.80
CA GLY A 111 -3.70 -5.51 -5.14
C GLY A 111 -3.65 -4.46 -6.24
N VAL A 112 -4.49 -3.42 -6.16
CA VAL A 112 -4.49 -2.30 -7.12
C VAL A 112 -3.16 -1.56 -7.05
N SER A 113 -2.62 -1.30 -5.86
CA SER A 113 -1.31 -0.66 -5.67
C SER A 113 -0.18 -1.46 -6.29
N LEU A 114 -0.17 -2.79 -6.09
CA LEU A 114 0.81 -3.70 -6.66
C LEU A 114 0.77 -3.69 -8.19
N LEU A 115 -0.41 -3.89 -8.76
CA LEU A 115 -0.60 -3.98 -10.21
C LEU A 115 -0.34 -2.65 -10.91
N SER A 116 -0.87 -1.56 -10.37
CA SER A 116 -0.80 -0.22 -10.99
C SER A 116 0.64 0.29 -11.08
N VAL A 117 1.43 0.10 -10.03
CA VAL A 117 2.84 0.53 -10.02
C VAL A 117 3.70 -0.36 -10.89
N SER A 118 3.50 -1.68 -10.83
CA SER A 118 4.23 -2.63 -11.67
C SER A 118 3.95 -2.41 -13.16
N ALA A 119 2.67 -2.22 -13.52
CA ALA A 119 2.25 -1.93 -14.90
C ALA A 119 2.79 -0.58 -15.39
N SER A 120 2.71 0.47 -14.57
CA SER A 120 3.24 1.80 -14.93
C SER A 120 4.75 1.77 -15.19
N MET A 121 5.49 0.98 -14.40
CA MET A 121 6.94 0.85 -14.53
C MET A 121 7.34 -0.02 -15.71
N LEU A 122 6.61 -1.10 -15.95
CA LEU A 122 6.76 -1.91 -17.15
C LEU A 122 6.52 -1.08 -18.41
N TRP A 123 5.42 -0.32 -18.45
CA TRP A 123 5.07 0.59 -19.54
C TRP A 123 6.16 1.65 -19.77
N CYS A 124 6.68 2.25 -18.70
CA CYS A 124 7.75 3.24 -18.80
C CYS A 124 9.03 2.63 -19.38
N ARG A 125 9.39 1.40 -18.97
CA ARG A 125 10.53 0.67 -19.56
C ARG A 125 10.31 0.36 -21.04
N TYR A 126 9.14 -0.11 -21.44
CA TYR A 126 8.81 -0.38 -22.84
C TYR A 126 8.95 0.87 -23.72
N ARG A 127 8.39 2.01 -23.28
CA ARG A 127 8.50 3.26 -24.04
C ARG A 127 9.92 3.81 -24.13
N CYS A 128 10.76 3.57 -23.13
CA CYS A 128 12.17 3.97 -23.16
C CYS A 128 13.06 3.05 -24.01
N SER A 129 12.61 1.83 -24.32
CA SER A 129 13.32 0.89 -25.19
C SER A 129 13.08 1.12 -26.69
N LEU A 130 12.05 1.91 -27.03
CA LEU A 130 11.61 2.17 -28.41
C LEU A 130 12.09 3.52 -28.96
N THR A 131 12.90 4.26 -28.19
CA THR A 131 13.48 5.57 -28.52
C THR A 131 14.99 5.51 -28.35
#